data_AF-A0A9Q3F8A9-F1
#
_entry.id   AF-A0A9Q3F8A9-F1
#
_cell.length_a   1.000
_cell.length_b   1.000
_cell.length_c   1.000
_cell.angle_alpha   90.00
_cell.angle_beta   90.00
_cell.angle_gamma   90.00
#
_symmetry.space_group_name_H-M   'P 1'
#
loop_
_entity.id
_entity.type
_entity.pdbx_description
1 polymer ?
#
loop_
_entity_poly.entity_id
_entity_poly.type
_entity_poly.pdbx_seq_one_letter_code
_entity_poly.pdbx_strand_id
1 'polypeptide(L)'
;MTSIGTIIKEIIIPHRKIDIRLNPEIFVLEDAHIQGFLLGKEYQRMYVIDICNGKNSKITIGTNKEQKFSLYIYQISTHDPLEELLNEFRECQFSTILTSKQKLSLLKMLRKNRPEIAIGEEPLGKIIGHDIKLYLDVERPYPAMLRRPPHPEGLETRKEIEKHINELLEMNIISNIRHNKIVEITTPVLITWNDGKYKLCLDFRALNS
;
A
#
# COMPACT_ATOMS: atom_id res chain seq x y z
N MET A 1 27.65 14.40 -28.29
CA MET A 1 26.78 14.84 -27.18
C MET A 1 26.35 16.26 -27.45
N THR A 2 25.12 16.42 -27.88
CA THR A 2 24.45 17.69 -28.18
C THR A 2 23.71 18.15 -26.93
N SER A 3 23.84 19.43 -26.55
CA SER A 3 23.05 19.97 -25.44
C SER A 3 21.62 20.20 -25.89
N ILE A 4 20.67 19.59 -25.20
CA ILE A 4 19.23 19.69 -25.47
C ILE A 4 18.65 20.94 -24.81
N GLY A 5 19.22 21.37 -23.68
CA GLY A 5 18.77 22.57 -22.97
C GLY A 5 19.35 22.67 -21.57
N THR A 6 18.91 23.71 -20.85
CA THR A 6 19.29 23.95 -19.45
C THR A 6 18.04 23.96 -18.58
N ILE A 7 18.06 23.20 -17.49
CA ILE A 7 17.01 23.18 -16.47
C ILE A 7 17.54 23.88 -15.22
N ILE A 8 16.81 24.86 -14.72
CA ILE A 8 17.06 25.48 -13.43
C ILE A 8 16.01 24.95 -12.47
N LYS A 9 16.45 24.22 -11.43
CA LYS A 9 15.54 23.69 -10.41
C LYS A 9 16.11 23.90 -9.03
N GLU A 10 15.34 24.57 -8.17
CA GLU A 10 15.69 24.75 -6.77
C GLU A 10 15.69 23.40 -6.04
N ILE A 11 16.82 23.06 -5.45
CA ILE A 11 16.99 21.94 -4.51
C ILE A 11 16.92 22.55 -3.11
N ILE A 12 15.85 22.23 -2.39
CA ILE A 12 15.64 22.65 -1.01
C ILE A 12 16.07 21.52 -0.09
N ILE A 13 17.06 21.79 0.76
CA ILE A 13 17.47 20.89 1.83
C ILE A 13 16.96 21.49 3.15
N PRO A 14 15.93 20.88 3.76
CA PRO A 14 15.27 21.47 4.93
C PRO A 14 16.23 21.50 6.14
N HIS A 15 16.29 22.64 6.84
CA HIS A 15 17.15 22.80 8.01
C HIS A 15 16.51 23.68 9.09
N ARG A 16 16.79 23.35 10.37
CA ARG A 16 16.04 23.86 11.54
C ARG A 16 16.06 25.38 11.74
N LYS A 17 17.05 26.09 11.19
CA LYS A 17 17.18 27.55 11.32
C LYS A 17 16.83 28.29 10.02
N ILE A 18 17.34 27.82 8.90
CA ILE A 18 17.18 28.36 7.56
C ILE A 18 17.34 27.19 6.60
N ASP A 19 16.39 26.99 5.69
CA ASP A 19 16.47 26.00 4.63
C ASP A 19 17.63 26.32 3.69
N ILE A 20 18.41 25.31 3.34
CA ILE A 20 19.49 25.45 2.38
C ILE A 20 18.87 25.33 0.99
N ARG A 21 18.97 26.39 0.19
CA ARG A 21 18.43 26.45 -1.17
C ARG A 21 19.58 26.48 -2.15
N LEU A 22 19.67 25.46 -3.00
CA LEU A 22 20.64 25.40 -4.10
C LEU A 22 19.88 25.57 -5.40
N ASN A 23 20.35 26.46 -6.28
CA ASN A 23 19.77 26.65 -7.61
C ASN A 23 20.76 26.18 -8.68
N PRO A 24 20.99 24.86 -8.83
CA PRO A 24 21.87 24.36 -9.87
C PRO A 24 21.29 24.61 -11.26
N GLU A 25 22.16 25.02 -12.18
CA GLU A 25 21.91 24.94 -13.61
C GLU A 25 22.30 23.54 -14.09
N ILE A 26 21.32 22.78 -14.54
CA ILE A 26 21.51 21.41 -15.04
C ILE A 26 21.51 21.46 -16.56
N PHE A 27 22.66 21.22 -17.17
CA PHE A 27 22.78 21.06 -18.62
C PHE A 27 22.31 19.66 -19.01
N VAL A 28 21.23 19.60 -19.79
CA VAL A 28 20.69 18.36 -20.33
C VAL A 28 21.42 18.06 -21.63
N LEU A 29 22.03 16.88 -21.71
CA LEU A 29 22.72 16.38 -22.90
C LEU A 29 21.91 15.20 -23.47
N GLU A 30 21.92 15.06 -24.79
CA GLU A 30 21.34 13.91 -25.48
C GLU A 30 22.04 12.62 -25.02
N ASP A 31 21.25 11.67 -24.52
CA ASP A 31 21.64 10.36 -23.99
C ASP A 31 22.54 10.37 -22.73
N ALA A 32 22.53 11.44 -21.92
CA ALA A 32 23.27 11.46 -20.66
C ALA A 32 22.47 10.89 -19.47
N HIS A 33 23.04 9.89 -18.79
CA HIS A 33 22.53 9.37 -17.53
C HIS A 33 23.22 10.02 -16.33
N ILE A 34 22.46 10.68 -15.46
CA ILE A 34 22.99 11.27 -14.22
C ILE A 34 23.01 10.18 -13.14
N GLN A 35 24.21 9.73 -12.75
CA GLN A 35 24.39 8.76 -11.67
C GLN A 35 24.51 9.42 -10.28
N GLY A 36 24.74 10.73 -10.23
CA GLY A 36 24.84 11.51 -8.99
C GLY A 36 25.34 12.93 -9.25
N PHE A 37 25.39 13.74 -8.20
CA PHE A 37 25.97 15.08 -8.23
C PHE A 37 27.10 15.18 -7.19
N LEU A 38 28.16 15.91 -7.52
CA LEU A 38 29.26 16.21 -6.61
C LEU A 38 29.01 17.57 -5.96
N LEU A 39 28.85 17.59 -4.64
CA LEU A 39 28.81 18.84 -3.89
C LEU A 39 30.25 19.25 -3.55
N GLY A 40 30.65 20.45 -3.97
CA GLY A 40 31.98 20.98 -3.69
C GLY A 40 32.26 21.11 -2.18
N LYS A 41 33.53 20.93 -1.78
CA LYS A 41 33.98 21.01 -0.37
C LYS A 41 33.66 22.35 0.29
N GLU A 42 33.59 23.43 -0.49
CA GLU A 42 33.24 24.77 0.00
C GLU A 42 31.78 24.86 0.45
N TYR A 43 30.85 24.33 -0.35
CA TYR A 43 29.44 24.20 0.03
C TYR A 43 29.26 23.29 1.24
N GLN A 44 30.00 22.19 1.31
CA GLN A 44 29.98 21.30 2.48
C GLN A 44 30.41 22.03 3.76
N ARG A 45 31.45 22.85 3.70
CA ARG A 45 31.93 23.64 4.84
C ARG A 45 30.97 24.77 5.21
N MET A 46 30.48 25.51 4.23
CA MET A 46 29.59 26.66 4.43
C MET A 46 28.29 26.24 5.14
N TYR A 47 27.77 25.06 4.80
CA TYR A 47 26.51 24.55 5.36
C TYR A 47 26.68 23.43 6.39
N VAL A 48 27.92 23.15 6.80
CA VAL A 48 28.26 22.09 7.78
C VAL A 48 27.62 20.74 7.38
N ILE A 49 27.74 20.38 6.11
CA ILE A 49 27.22 19.13 5.54
C ILE A 49 28.34 18.10 5.65
N ASP A 50 28.10 17.06 6.46
CA ASP A 50 29.01 15.93 6.63
C ASP A 50 28.40 14.68 5.96
N ILE A 51 29.17 14.04 5.08
CA ILE A 51 28.72 12.93 4.24
C ILE A 51 29.41 11.66 4.73
N CYS A 52 28.63 10.78 5.37
CA CYS A 52 29.09 9.47 5.78
C CYS A 52 28.86 8.45 4.65
N ASN A 53 29.94 8.09 3.95
CA ASN A 53 29.91 7.05 2.92
C ASN A 53 29.85 5.65 3.57
N GLY A 54 28.67 5.02 3.53
CA GLY A 54 28.43 3.63 3.93
C GLY A 54 27.43 2.96 2.97
N LYS A 55 26.94 1.75 3.28
CA LYS A 55 25.96 1.02 2.43
C LYS A 55 24.72 1.85 2.04
N ASN A 56 24.32 2.78 2.91
CA ASN A 56 23.38 3.86 2.59
C ASN A 56 24.11 5.18 2.89
N SER A 57 24.39 5.98 1.86
CA SER A 57 24.99 7.30 2.03
C SER A 57 24.10 8.16 2.92
N LYS A 58 24.60 8.50 4.11
CA LYS A 58 23.88 9.31 5.10
C LYS A 58 24.53 10.69 5.17
N ILE A 59 23.70 11.72 5.17
CA ILE A 59 24.13 13.10 5.31
C ILE A 59 23.69 13.60 6.68
N THR A 60 24.58 14.28 7.38
CA THR A 60 24.27 15.07 8.58
C THR A 60 24.51 16.54 8.27
N ILE A 61 23.62 17.41 8.75
CA ILE A 61 23.71 18.86 8.54
C ILE A 61 23.87 19.53 9.91
N GLY A 62 24.92 20.32 10.08
CA GLY A 62 25.27 20.95 11.36
C GLY A 62 26.03 20.02 12.31
N THR A 63 26.07 20.38 13.60
CA THR A 63 26.74 19.61 14.66
C THR A 63 25.95 18.38 15.13
N ASN A 64 24.75 18.15 14.58
CA ASN A 64 23.84 17.13 15.10
C ASN A 64 24.03 15.77 14.38
N LYS A 65 24.84 14.91 14.99
CA LYS A 65 25.13 13.55 14.50
C LYS A 65 23.93 12.59 14.60
N GLU A 66 22.84 12.99 15.25
CA GLU A 66 21.64 12.16 15.45
C GLU A 66 20.65 12.25 14.27
N GLN A 67 20.57 13.39 13.58
CA GLN A 67 19.72 13.54 12.39
C GLN A 67 20.45 13.12 11.13
N LYS A 68 20.23 11.88 10.72
CA LYS A 68 20.77 11.29 9.48
C LYS A 68 19.72 11.36 8.38
N PHE A 69 20.02 12.08 7.31
CA PHE A 69 19.22 12.12 6.09
C PHE A 69 19.71 11.04 5.13
N SER A 70 18.80 10.23 4.60
CA SER A 70 19.11 9.24 3.56
C SER A 70 18.88 9.86 2.20
N LEU A 71 19.88 9.79 1.31
CA LEU A 71 19.72 10.25 -0.06
C LEU A 71 19.13 9.11 -0.90
N TYR A 72 17.90 9.28 -1.36
CA TYR A 72 17.27 8.36 -2.30
C TYR A 72 17.48 8.91 -3.71
N ILE A 73 18.35 8.26 -4.48
CA ILE A 73 18.44 8.50 -5.92
C ILE A 73 17.29 7.71 -6.54
N TYR A 74 16.21 8.38 -6.91
CA TYR A 74 15.21 7.78 -7.78
C TYR A 74 15.84 7.62 -9.16
N GLN A 75 16.07 6.38 -9.60
CA GLN A 75 16.30 6.12 -11.02
C GLN A 75 15.05 6.61 -11.76
N ILE A 76 15.19 7.71 -12.49
CA ILE A 76 14.18 8.11 -13.47
C ILE A 76 14.34 7.10 -14.61
N SER A 77 13.58 6.02 -14.53
CA SER A 77 13.55 5.01 -15.59
C SER A 77 13.00 5.64 -16.86
N THR A 78 13.69 5.44 -17.98
CA THR A 78 13.27 5.83 -19.33
C THR A 78 12.25 4.85 -19.90
N HIS A 79 11.36 4.27 -19.08
CA HIS A 79 10.34 3.38 -19.59
C HIS A 79 9.33 4.18 -20.40
N ASP A 80 9.04 3.70 -21.62
CA ASP A 80 7.91 4.16 -22.40
C ASP A 80 6.66 4.02 -21.50
N PRO A 81 5.89 5.11 -21.25
CA PRO A 81 4.66 5.05 -20.48
C PRO A 81 3.69 3.96 -20.96
N LEU A 82 3.79 3.58 -22.25
CA LEU A 82 3.02 2.51 -22.84
C LEU A 82 3.47 1.12 -22.38
N GLU A 83 4.77 0.85 -22.34
CA GLU A 83 5.32 -0.41 -21.85
C GLU A 83 5.05 -0.57 -20.35
N GLU A 84 5.12 0.52 -19.58
CA GLU A 84 4.80 0.51 -18.16
C GLU A 84 3.32 0.15 -17.94
N LEU A 85 2.39 0.75 -18.68
CA LEU A 85 0.96 0.42 -18.65
C LEU A 85 0.68 -1.01 -19.08
N LEU A 86 1.33 -1.50 -20.14
CA LEU A 86 1.16 -2.88 -20.59
C LEU A 86 1.73 -3.88 -19.58
N ASN A 87 2.81 -3.50 -18.88
CA ASN A 87 3.41 -4.31 -17.82
C ASN A 87 2.55 -4.37 -16.57
N GLU A 88 1.97 -3.24 -16.18
CA GLU A 88 1.07 -3.09 -15.04
C GLU A 88 -0.18 -3.96 -15.17
N PHE A 89 -0.70 -4.11 -16.39
CA PHE A 89 -1.93 -4.86 -16.68
C PHE A 89 -1.67 -6.14 -17.50
N ARG A 90 -0.52 -6.80 -17.33
CA ARG A 90 -0.14 -8.01 -18.10
C ARG A 90 -1.15 -9.14 -18.03
N GLU A 91 -1.83 -9.28 -16.90
CA GLU A 91 -2.83 -10.33 -16.67
C GLU A 91 -4.23 -9.96 -17.17
N CYS A 92 -4.42 -8.72 -17.65
CA CYS A 92 -5.73 -8.27 -18.13
C CYS A 92 -6.06 -8.88 -19.49
N GLN A 93 -7.22 -9.53 -19.56
CA GLN A 93 -7.79 -10.02 -20.81
C GLN A 93 -8.70 -8.94 -21.41
N PHE A 94 -8.36 -8.48 -22.60
CA PHE A 94 -9.21 -7.56 -23.37
C PHE A 94 -10.05 -8.34 -24.39
N SER A 95 -11.29 -7.89 -24.58
CA SER A 95 -12.12 -8.39 -25.68
C SER A 95 -11.42 -8.23 -27.03
N THR A 96 -11.58 -9.23 -27.90
CA THR A 96 -11.04 -9.25 -29.27
C THR A 96 -11.68 -8.18 -30.16
N ILE A 97 -12.83 -7.64 -29.76
CA ILE A 97 -13.58 -6.61 -30.49
C ILE A 97 -12.91 -5.23 -30.37
N LEU A 98 -12.13 -5.01 -29.32
CA LEU A 98 -11.54 -3.70 -29.03
C LEU A 98 -10.33 -3.43 -29.94
N THR A 99 -10.31 -2.24 -30.53
CA THR A 99 -9.14 -1.73 -31.26
C THR A 99 -7.99 -1.40 -30.30
N SER A 100 -6.76 -1.36 -30.81
CA SER A 100 -5.57 -1.01 -30.01
C SER A 100 -5.71 0.36 -29.34
N LYS A 101 -6.33 1.33 -30.01
CA LYS A 101 -6.59 2.68 -29.47
C LYS A 101 -7.57 2.66 -28.29
N GLN A 102 -8.61 1.82 -28.37
CA GLN A 102 -9.60 1.67 -27.29
C GLN A 102 -9.00 0.96 -26.08
N LYS A 103 -8.23 -0.12 -26.28
CA LYS A 103 -7.53 -0.82 -25.20
C LYS A 103 -6.60 0.13 -24.44
N LEU A 104 -5.85 0.95 -25.18
CA LEU A 104 -4.93 1.94 -24.64
C LEU A 104 -5.64 3.06 -23.87
N SER A 105 -6.80 3.52 -24.36
CA SER A 105 -7.66 4.46 -23.62
C SER A 105 -8.19 3.85 -22.31
N LEU A 106 -8.55 2.57 -22.35
CA LEU A 106 -9.09 1.85 -21.19
C LEU A 106 -8.01 1.65 -20.12
N LEU A 107 -6.80 1.24 -20.52
CA LEU A 107 -5.64 1.14 -19.63
C LEU A 107 -5.32 2.47 -18.94
N LYS A 108 -5.34 3.58 -19.68
CA LYS A 108 -5.16 4.93 -19.11
C LYS A 108 -6.24 5.29 -18.10
N MET A 109 -7.50 4.93 -18.38
CA MET A 109 -8.62 5.15 -17.47
C MET A 109 -8.47 4.33 -16.18
N LEU A 110 -8.11 3.04 -16.30
CA LEU A 110 -7.88 2.17 -15.16
C LEU A 110 -6.76 2.69 -14.26
N ARG A 111 -5.63 3.10 -14.84
CA ARG A 111 -4.51 3.69 -14.06
C ARG A 111 -4.93 5.00 -13.38
N LYS A 112 -5.69 5.85 -14.07
CA LYS A 112 -6.19 7.11 -13.49
C LYS A 112 -7.11 6.86 -12.29
N ASN A 113 -7.99 5.87 -12.39
CA ASN A 113 -8.98 5.53 -11.37
C ASN A 113 -8.54 4.37 -10.48
N ARG A 114 -7.24 4.04 -10.46
CA ARG A 114 -6.67 2.94 -9.67
C ARG A 114 -7.15 2.89 -8.22
N PRO A 115 -7.18 4.00 -7.44
CA PRO A 115 -7.62 3.96 -6.04
C PRO A 115 -9.12 3.70 -5.85
N GLU A 116 -9.93 3.79 -6.91
CA GLU A 116 -11.37 3.53 -6.88
C GLU A 116 -11.70 2.07 -7.23
N ILE A 117 -10.72 1.32 -7.74
CA ILE A 117 -10.87 -0.05 -8.20
C ILE A 117 -10.38 -0.99 -7.10
N ALA A 118 -11.20 -1.97 -6.72
CA ALA A 118 -10.77 -3.01 -5.81
C ALA A 118 -9.70 -3.89 -6.48
N ILE A 119 -8.44 -3.72 -6.05
CA ILE A 119 -7.30 -4.55 -6.46
C ILE A 119 -6.96 -5.45 -5.27
N GLY A 120 -6.64 -6.71 -5.53
CA GLY A 120 -6.39 -7.70 -4.47
C GLY A 120 -5.23 -7.37 -3.52
N GLU A 121 -4.36 -6.44 -3.90
CA GLU A 121 -3.22 -5.97 -3.10
C GLU A 121 -3.56 -4.78 -2.19
N GLU A 122 -4.67 -4.09 -2.43
CA GLU A 122 -5.09 -2.92 -1.65
C GLU A 122 -6.16 -3.32 -0.63
N PRO A 123 -6.12 -2.77 0.60
CA PRO A 123 -7.13 -3.08 1.60
C PRO A 123 -8.51 -2.65 1.10
N LEU A 124 -9.54 -3.43 1.44
CA LEU A 124 -10.92 -3.08 1.11
C LEU A 124 -11.24 -1.67 1.61
N GLY A 125 -11.91 -0.88 0.77
CA GLY A 125 -12.27 0.50 1.08
C GLY A 125 -13.06 0.58 2.39
N LYS A 126 -12.53 1.33 3.37
CA LYS A 126 -13.21 1.62 4.64
C LYS A 126 -13.90 2.97 4.55
N ILE A 127 -15.21 3.01 4.79
CA ILE A 127 -15.94 4.27 4.95
C ILE A 127 -15.50 4.91 6.28
N ILE A 128 -14.90 6.09 6.21
CA ILE A 128 -14.45 6.83 7.39
C ILE A 128 -15.65 7.56 8.01
N GLY A 129 -15.74 7.55 9.35
CA GLY A 129 -16.75 8.30 10.11
C GLY A 129 -18.12 7.65 10.24
N HIS A 130 -18.29 6.41 9.75
CA HIS A 130 -19.56 5.67 9.79
C HIS A 130 -19.41 4.38 10.59
N ASP A 131 -19.03 4.50 11.86
CA ASP A 131 -18.99 3.35 12.77
C ASP A 131 -20.41 2.93 13.15
N ILE A 132 -20.73 1.65 12.97
CA ILE A 132 -22.04 1.09 13.29
C ILE A 132 -22.05 0.62 14.74
N LYS A 133 -23.01 1.11 15.54
CA LYS A 133 -23.31 0.58 16.87
C LYS A 133 -24.54 -0.30 16.78
N LEU A 134 -24.37 -1.57 17.15
CA LEU A 134 -25.46 -2.52 17.26
C LEU A 134 -25.90 -2.61 18.72
N TYR A 135 -27.21 -2.50 18.95
CA TYR A 135 -27.84 -2.69 20.25
C TYR A 135 -28.63 -4.00 20.22
N LEU A 136 -28.58 -4.74 21.32
CA LEU A 136 -29.36 -5.96 21.49
C LEU A 136 -30.61 -5.63 22.30
N ASP A 137 -31.71 -6.28 21.97
CA ASP A 137 -32.98 -6.16 22.71
C ASP A 137 -32.95 -6.93 24.04
N VAL A 138 -31.88 -7.68 24.29
CA VAL A 138 -31.66 -8.46 25.52
C VAL A 138 -30.47 -7.92 26.31
N GLU A 139 -30.63 -7.89 27.63
CA GLU A 139 -29.57 -7.52 28.56
C GLU A 139 -28.76 -8.72 29.04
N ARG A 140 -27.65 -8.45 29.75
CA ARG A 140 -26.84 -9.50 30.36
C ARG A 140 -27.58 -10.09 31.58
N PRO A 141 -27.44 -11.40 31.84
CA PRO A 141 -26.65 -12.37 31.09
C PRO A 141 -27.33 -12.77 29.77
N TYR A 142 -26.55 -12.80 28.69
CA TYR A 142 -27.08 -13.12 27.37
C TYR A 142 -27.62 -14.57 27.29
N PRO A 143 -28.69 -14.81 26.53
CA PRO A 143 -29.24 -16.14 26.31
C PRO A 143 -28.22 -17.13 25.77
N ALA A 144 -28.35 -18.41 26.15
CA ALA A 144 -27.45 -19.48 25.69
C ALA A 144 -27.41 -19.62 24.16
N MET A 145 -28.49 -19.26 23.46
CA MET A 145 -28.54 -19.28 21.99
C MET A 145 -27.54 -18.31 21.33
N LEU A 146 -27.07 -17.28 22.04
CA LEU A 146 -26.01 -16.38 21.57
C LEU A 146 -24.60 -16.92 21.86
N ARG A 147 -24.47 -18.07 22.54
CA ARG A 147 -23.20 -18.72 22.88
C ARG A 147 -23.10 -20.09 22.22
N ARG A 148 -23.14 -20.12 20.89
CA ARG A 148 -23.15 -21.37 20.14
C ARG A 148 -21.72 -21.92 19.99
N PRO A 149 -21.51 -23.23 20.23
CA PRO A 149 -20.23 -23.87 19.96
C PRO A 149 -19.97 -23.94 18.45
N PRO A 150 -18.70 -24.05 18.02
CA PRO A 150 -18.38 -24.30 16.63
C PRO A 150 -18.96 -25.63 16.16
N HIS A 151 -19.32 -25.72 14.89
CA HIS A 151 -19.74 -26.98 14.30
C HIS A 151 -18.56 -27.96 14.22
N PRO A 152 -18.78 -29.27 14.44
CA PRO A 152 -17.75 -30.27 14.23
C PRO A 152 -17.48 -30.39 12.72
N GLU A 153 -16.26 -30.05 12.30
CA GLU A 153 -15.87 -30.03 10.90
C GLU A 153 -14.81 -31.09 10.58
N GLY A 154 -14.88 -31.64 9.36
CA GLY A 154 -13.86 -32.54 8.84
C GLY A 154 -12.52 -31.83 8.59
N LEU A 155 -11.45 -32.60 8.41
CA LEU A 155 -10.09 -32.05 8.19
C LEU A 155 -10.03 -31.13 6.96
N GLU A 156 -10.65 -31.51 5.85
CA GLU A 156 -10.65 -30.72 4.62
C GLU A 156 -11.43 -29.41 4.80
N THR A 157 -12.62 -29.47 5.41
CA THR A 157 -13.39 -28.25 5.70
C THR A 157 -12.63 -27.30 6.62
N ARG A 158 -11.92 -27.84 7.61
CA ARG A 158 -11.13 -27.02 8.54
C ARG A 158 -9.98 -26.29 7.83
N LYS A 159 -9.29 -26.94 6.89
CA LYS A 159 -8.22 -26.30 6.09
C LYS A 159 -8.78 -25.13 5.27
N GLU A 160 -9.94 -25.31 4.65
CA GLU A 160 -10.58 -24.26 3.87
C GLU A 160 -11.07 -23.11 4.76
N ILE A 161 -11.60 -23.40 5.95
CA ILE A 161 -11.96 -22.36 6.94
C ILE A 161 -10.72 -21.55 7.32
N GLU A 162 -9.63 -22.24 7.65
CA GLU A 162 -8.38 -21.61 8.07
C GLU A 162 -7.80 -20.71 6.98
N LYS A 163 -7.85 -21.16 5.71
CA LYS A 163 -7.46 -20.34 4.55
C LYS A 163 -8.23 -19.03 4.50
N HIS A 164 -9.57 -19.08 4.55
CA HIS A 164 -10.40 -17.87 4.50
C HIS A 164 -10.18 -16.97 5.72
N ILE A 165 -10.03 -17.54 6.91
CA ILE A 165 -9.73 -16.76 8.13
C ILE A 165 -8.41 -16.00 7.99
N ASN A 166 -7.37 -16.66 7.46
CA ASN A 166 -6.06 -16.02 7.24
C ASN A 166 -6.16 -14.87 6.23
N GLU A 167 -6.86 -15.07 5.11
CA GLU A 167 -7.10 -13.99 4.13
C GLU A 167 -7.81 -12.79 4.78
N LEU A 168 -8.85 -13.03 5.59
CA LEU A 168 -9.58 -11.94 6.28
C LEU A 168 -8.73 -11.23 7.35
N LEU A 169 -7.78 -11.94 7.98
CA LEU A 169 -6.82 -11.36 8.92
C LEU A 169 -5.80 -10.47 8.20
N GLU A 170 -5.25 -10.94 7.07
CA GLU A 170 -4.32 -10.17 6.23
C GLU A 170 -4.98 -8.88 5.70
N MET A 171 -6.26 -8.96 5.34
CA MET A 171 -7.05 -7.80 4.90
C MET A 171 -7.50 -6.88 6.05
N ASN A 172 -7.17 -7.19 7.31
CA ASN A 172 -7.62 -6.47 8.50
C ASN A 172 -9.15 -6.32 8.63
N ILE A 173 -9.91 -7.28 8.08
CA ILE A 173 -11.39 -7.32 8.19
C ILE A 173 -11.80 -7.89 9.54
N ILE A 174 -11.10 -8.93 9.99
CA ILE A 174 -11.27 -9.55 11.31
C ILE A 174 -9.98 -9.40 12.14
N SER A 175 -10.07 -9.62 13.44
CA SER A 175 -8.91 -9.52 14.32
C SER A 175 -8.98 -10.55 15.44
N ASN A 176 -7.81 -11.00 15.90
CA ASN A 176 -7.72 -11.85 17.07
C ASN A 176 -8.16 -11.10 18.33
N ILE A 177 -9.01 -11.75 19.12
CA ILE A 177 -9.46 -11.22 20.40
C ILE A 177 -8.30 -11.33 21.39
N ARG A 178 -7.93 -10.21 22.02
CA ARG A 178 -6.84 -10.19 23.02
C ARG A 178 -7.24 -11.01 24.25
N HIS A 179 -6.25 -11.65 24.88
CA HIS A 179 -6.41 -12.50 26.08
C HIS A 179 -7.23 -11.87 27.22
N ASN A 180 -7.26 -10.54 27.34
CA ASN A 180 -7.97 -9.84 28.41
C ASN A 180 -9.44 -9.50 28.06
N LYS A 181 -9.95 -9.92 26.90
CA LYS A 181 -11.34 -9.68 26.49
C LYS A 181 -12.16 -10.95 26.65
N ILE A 182 -13.28 -10.84 27.35
CA ILE A 182 -14.26 -11.91 27.48
C ILE A 182 -15.13 -11.91 26.22
N VAL A 183 -15.26 -13.07 25.58
CA VAL A 183 -16.18 -13.29 24.45
C VAL A 183 -17.50 -13.78 25.01
N GLU A 184 -18.53 -12.93 24.94
CA GLU A 184 -19.84 -13.24 25.53
C GLU A 184 -20.85 -13.78 24.52
N ILE A 185 -20.59 -13.57 23.22
CA ILE A 185 -21.43 -13.97 22.09
C ILE A 185 -20.55 -14.69 21.08
N THR A 186 -21.00 -15.86 20.63
CA THR A 186 -20.30 -16.69 19.62
C THR A 186 -21.30 -17.18 18.57
N THR A 187 -20.90 -17.04 17.31
CA THR A 187 -21.64 -17.53 16.14
C THR A 187 -20.78 -18.59 15.46
N PRO A 188 -21.33 -19.77 15.11
CA PRO A 188 -20.53 -20.79 14.48
C PRO A 188 -20.24 -20.40 13.03
N VAL A 189 -19.04 -20.78 12.60
CA VAL A 189 -18.56 -20.65 11.23
C VAL A 189 -18.84 -21.96 10.50
N LEU A 190 -19.26 -21.85 9.24
CA LEU A 190 -19.57 -22.94 8.34
C LEU A 190 -18.90 -22.70 7.00
N ILE A 191 -18.70 -23.75 6.22
CA ILE A 191 -18.36 -23.63 4.81
C ILE A 191 -19.45 -24.23 3.95
N THR A 192 -19.72 -23.54 2.85
CA THR A 192 -20.64 -24.00 1.81
C THR A 192 -19.88 -24.14 0.50
N TRP A 193 -20.24 -25.13 -0.32
CA TRP A 193 -19.70 -25.26 -1.67
C TRP A 193 -20.67 -24.62 -2.66
N ASN A 194 -20.19 -23.60 -3.38
CA ASN A 194 -21.00 -22.92 -4.39
C ASN A 194 -20.11 -22.40 -5.53
N ASP A 195 -20.57 -22.53 -6.78
CA ASP A 195 -19.84 -22.11 -7.98
C ASP A 195 -18.43 -22.72 -8.11
N GLY A 196 -18.24 -23.97 -7.65
CA GLY A 196 -16.96 -24.66 -7.71
C GLY A 196 -15.92 -24.16 -6.69
N LYS A 197 -16.34 -23.39 -5.68
CA LYS A 197 -15.48 -22.88 -4.61
C LYS A 197 -16.12 -23.05 -3.24
N TYR A 198 -15.29 -23.22 -2.22
CA TYR A 198 -15.72 -23.11 -0.83
C TYR A 198 -15.95 -21.63 -0.47
N LYS A 199 -17.02 -21.35 0.26
CA LYS A 199 -17.39 -20.03 0.76
C LYS A 199 -17.62 -20.09 2.27
N LEU A 200 -16.99 -19.18 3.01
CA LEU A 200 -17.15 -19.04 4.46
C LEU A 200 -18.50 -18.39 4.79
N CYS A 201 -19.26 -19.00 5.70
CA CYS A 201 -20.59 -18.55 6.11
C CYS A 201 -20.70 -18.50 7.65
N LEU A 202 -21.47 -17.54 8.17
CA LEU A 202 -21.76 -17.38 9.59
C LEU A 202 -23.26 -17.56 9.84
N ASP A 203 -23.63 -18.33 10.87
CA ASP A 203 -25.03 -18.55 11.23
C ASP A 203 -25.58 -17.48 12.21
N PHE A 204 -25.92 -16.31 11.66
CA PHE A 204 -26.44 -15.19 12.45
C PHE A 204 -27.90 -15.29 12.88
N ARG A 205 -28.60 -16.41 12.64
CA ARG A 205 -30.04 -16.52 12.95
C ARG A 205 -30.36 -16.19 14.40
N ALA A 206 -29.55 -16.70 15.34
CA ALA A 206 -29.73 -16.43 16.76
C ALA A 206 -29.45 -14.97 17.15
N LEU A 207 -28.54 -14.28 16.43
CA LEU A 207 -28.22 -12.88 16.66
C LEU A 207 -29.30 -11.94 16.08
N ASN A 208 -29.95 -12.36 15.00
CA ASN A 208 -30.99 -11.59 14.31
C ASN A 208 -32.40 -11.80 14.88
N SER A 209 -32.58 -12.72 15.83
CA SER A 209 -33.87 -13.00 16.48
C SER A 209 -34.03 -12.16 17.73
#